data_AF-X1FKU7-F1
#
_entry.id   AF-X1FKU7-F1
#
_cell.length_a   1.000
_cell.length_b   1.000
_cell.length_c   1.000
_cell.angle_alpha   90.00
_cell.angle_beta   90.00
_cell.angle_gamma   90.00
#
_symmetry.space_group_name_H-M   'P 1'
#
loop_
_entity.id
_entity.type
_entity.pdbx_description
1 polymer ?
#
loop_
_entity_poly.entity_id
_entity_poly.type
_entity_poly.pdbx_seq_one_letter_code
_entity_poly.pdbx_strand_id
1 'polypeptide(L)'
;MMKQGYSVLFKKPKKIILDTDIGDDIDDAFALALAVKSPELKIIGVCIENAVDGRTKIALKLLHLAGREDIPVAKGLEVPGLVGKPQAKQVSWSIDYDLTEPCKLNAVDFIISKVKESPGEITIISIGPLTNIAAALKKSPEIKGMINEIVVMGGPFYIGYGIKIEQKPGSDYNLGCDPKASKSTFTSGIPILSVGLQVTA
;
A
#
# COMPACT_ATOMS: atom_id res chain seq x y z
N MET A 1 -44.07 16.50 -19.71
CA MET A 1 -42.74 16.13 -20.26
C MET A 1 -41.68 16.79 -19.39
N MET A 2 -41.17 16.11 -18.35
CA MET A 2 -40.05 16.59 -17.55
C MET A 2 -39.08 15.43 -17.26
N LYS A 3 -37.89 15.63 -17.85
CA LYS A 3 -36.56 15.02 -17.69
C LYS A 3 -36.44 13.77 -16.81
N GLN A 4 -36.24 12.66 -17.50
CA GLN A 4 -35.65 11.41 -17.02
C GLN A 4 -34.32 11.72 -16.33
N GLY A 5 -34.27 11.60 -15.01
CA GLY A 5 -33.06 11.82 -14.23
C GLY A 5 -32.00 10.80 -14.63
N TYR A 6 -30.81 11.29 -15.01
CA TYR A 6 -29.63 10.45 -15.10
C TYR A 6 -29.30 9.98 -13.68
N SER A 7 -29.65 8.73 -13.35
CA SER A 7 -29.02 8.04 -12.24
C SER A 7 -27.55 7.88 -12.62
N VAL A 8 -26.68 8.75 -12.11
CA VAL A 8 -25.26 8.42 -12.04
C VAL A 8 -25.20 7.16 -11.19
N LEU A 9 -25.00 6.01 -11.82
CA LEU A 9 -24.72 4.76 -11.14
C LEU A 9 -23.43 5.00 -10.37
N PHE A 10 -23.53 5.40 -9.10
CA PHE A 10 -22.38 5.47 -8.22
C PHE A 10 -21.80 4.06 -8.16
N LYS A 11 -20.67 3.86 -8.86
CA LYS A 11 -19.94 2.60 -8.80
C LYS A 11 -19.62 2.36 -7.33
N LYS A 12 -19.98 1.18 -6.80
CA LYS A 12 -19.70 0.80 -5.41
C LYS A 12 -18.21 1.12 -5.12
N PRO A 13 -17.89 1.81 -4.00
CA PRO A 13 -16.52 2.17 -3.70
C PRO A 13 -15.61 0.93 -3.69
N LYS A 14 -14.43 1.03 -4.32
CA LYS A 14 -13.45 -0.05 -4.33
C LYS A 14 -12.94 -0.28 -2.91
N LYS A 15 -13.00 -1.52 -2.42
CA LYS A 15 -12.41 -1.88 -1.14
C LYS A 15 -10.90 -1.98 -1.31
N ILE A 16 -10.15 -1.19 -0.56
CA ILE A 16 -8.68 -1.18 -0.65
C ILE A 16 -8.01 -1.54 0.66
N ILE A 17 -6.87 -2.22 0.59
CA ILE A 17 -5.84 -2.22 1.63
C ILE A 17 -4.71 -1.37 1.11
N LEU A 18 -4.27 -0.37 1.88
CA LEU A 18 -3.11 0.45 1.55
C LEU A 18 -1.88 -0.11 2.26
N ASP A 19 -0.91 -0.62 1.52
CA ASP A 19 0.37 -1.11 2.02
C ASP A 19 1.44 -0.04 1.71
N THR A 20 2.05 0.53 2.75
CA THR A 20 2.79 1.78 2.67
C THR A 20 3.97 1.78 3.62
N ASP A 21 5.01 2.51 3.25
CA ASP A 21 6.20 2.71 4.05
C ASP A 21 6.31 4.20 4.47
N ILE A 22 5.15 4.79 4.78
CA ILE A 22 4.97 6.20 5.14
C ILE A 22 6.01 6.79 6.09
N GLY A 23 6.51 7.98 5.76
CA GLY A 23 7.25 8.84 6.68
C GLY A 23 8.73 9.03 6.38
N ASP A 24 9.20 8.64 5.19
CA ASP A 24 10.51 9.10 4.69
C ASP A 24 10.39 10.45 3.96
N ASP A 25 9.43 10.56 3.06
CA ASP A 25 8.95 11.75 2.35
C ASP A 25 7.42 11.89 2.50
N ILE A 26 6.83 12.85 1.78
CA ILE A 26 5.46 13.35 2.03
C ILE A 26 4.39 12.65 1.17
N ASP A 27 4.80 11.95 0.13
CA ASP A 27 3.93 11.33 -0.87
C ASP A 27 2.99 10.27 -0.29
N ASP A 28 3.45 9.34 0.56
CA ASP A 28 2.59 8.37 1.24
C ASP A 28 1.55 9.04 2.14
N ALA A 29 1.94 10.10 2.85
CA ALA A 29 1.02 10.86 3.70
C ALA A 29 -0.05 11.56 2.86
N PHE A 30 0.34 12.11 1.70
CA PHE A 30 -0.58 12.73 0.76
C PHE A 30 -1.50 11.70 0.10
N ALA A 31 -0.97 10.53 -0.27
CA ALA A 31 -1.74 9.41 -0.84
C ALA A 31 -2.79 8.90 0.15
N LEU A 32 -2.43 8.71 1.43
CA LEU A 32 -3.38 8.33 2.48
C LEU A 32 -4.46 9.40 2.67
N ALA A 33 -4.08 10.69 2.74
CA ALA A 33 -5.04 11.77 2.90
C ALA A 33 -6.02 11.85 1.71
N LEU A 34 -5.52 11.70 0.48
CA LEU A 34 -6.34 11.67 -0.73
C LEU A 34 -7.28 10.47 -0.74
N ALA A 35 -6.78 9.27 -0.39
CA ALA A 35 -7.59 8.07 -0.32
C ALA A 35 -8.70 8.18 0.73
N VAL A 36 -8.42 8.77 1.88
CA VAL A 36 -9.40 9.01 2.95
C VAL A 36 -10.53 9.94 2.50
N LYS A 37 -10.24 10.93 1.65
CA LYS A 37 -11.24 11.88 1.12
C LYS A 37 -11.95 11.40 -0.14
N SER A 38 -11.47 10.34 -0.79
CA SER A 38 -12.06 9.85 -2.02
C SER A 38 -13.36 9.06 -1.78
N PRO A 39 -14.50 9.45 -2.38
CA PRO A 39 -15.73 8.65 -2.31
C PRO A 39 -15.64 7.37 -3.14
N GLU A 40 -14.63 7.23 -4.00
CA GLU A 40 -14.43 6.06 -4.87
C GLU A 40 -13.75 4.91 -4.13
N LEU A 41 -13.16 5.18 -2.96
CA LEU A 41 -12.36 4.24 -2.19
C LEU A 41 -12.98 3.99 -0.81
N LYS A 42 -12.99 2.71 -0.42
CA LYS A 42 -13.26 2.29 0.94
C LYS A 42 -12.00 1.63 1.49
N ILE A 43 -11.26 2.36 2.32
CA ILE A 43 -10.08 1.84 3.00
C ILE A 43 -10.52 0.82 4.05
N ILE A 44 -10.11 -0.43 3.87
CA ILE A 44 -10.36 -1.54 4.80
C ILE A 44 -9.31 -1.58 5.90
N GLY A 45 -8.09 -1.15 5.59
CA GLY A 45 -6.99 -0.99 6.54
C GLY A 45 -5.74 -0.44 5.87
N VAL A 46 -4.81 -0.02 6.70
CA VAL A 46 -3.46 0.43 6.31
C VAL A 46 -2.46 -0.57 6.87
N CYS A 47 -1.56 -1.07 6.04
CA CYS A 47 -0.47 -1.95 6.40
C CYS A 47 0.84 -1.18 6.31
N ILE A 48 1.68 -1.30 7.35
CA ILE A 48 2.93 -0.55 7.46
C ILE A 48 4.10 -1.45 7.13
N GLU A 49 4.97 -1.00 6.24
CA GLU A 49 6.24 -1.64 5.89
C GLU A 49 7.42 -0.93 6.56
N ASN A 50 8.33 -1.72 7.14
CA ASN A 50 9.60 -1.30 7.72
C ASN A 50 9.50 -0.27 8.87
N ALA A 51 10.48 -0.24 9.79
CA ALA A 51 10.51 0.73 10.90
C ALA A 51 9.14 0.89 11.59
N VAL A 52 8.46 -0.25 11.79
CA VAL A 52 6.99 -0.30 11.83
C VAL A 52 6.42 0.44 13.02
N ASP A 53 7.13 0.51 14.15
CA ASP A 53 6.68 1.23 15.33
C ASP A 53 6.51 2.74 15.07
N GLY A 54 7.50 3.36 14.42
CA GLY A 54 7.48 4.78 14.11
C GLY A 54 6.46 5.13 13.03
N ARG A 55 6.48 4.39 11.92
CA ARG A 55 5.61 4.63 10.77
C ARG A 55 4.13 4.37 11.09
N THR A 56 3.85 3.41 11.98
CA THR A 56 2.50 3.18 12.51
C THR A 56 1.96 4.40 13.25
N LYS A 57 2.77 5.08 14.06
CA LYS A 57 2.35 6.31 14.76
C LYS A 57 2.00 7.43 13.77
N ILE A 58 2.75 7.57 12.67
CA ILE A 58 2.46 8.54 11.62
C ILE A 58 1.09 8.27 10.99
N ALA A 59 0.85 7.02 10.56
CA ALA A 59 -0.42 6.64 9.95
C ALA A 59 -1.61 6.82 10.90
N LEU A 60 -1.47 6.40 12.17
CA LEU A 60 -2.51 6.58 13.19
C LEU A 60 -2.81 8.07 13.45
N LYS A 61 -1.78 8.91 13.59
CA LYS A 61 -1.95 10.36 13.80
C LYS A 61 -2.66 11.02 12.61
N LEU A 62 -2.29 10.65 11.37
CA LEU A 62 -2.95 11.15 10.17
C LEU A 62 -4.44 10.75 10.10
N LEU A 63 -4.75 9.49 10.41
CA LEU A 63 -6.13 9.00 10.43
C LEU A 63 -6.96 9.68 11.51
N HIS A 64 -6.41 9.91 12.70
CA HIS A 64 -7.06 10.67 13.77
C HIS A 64 -7.35 12.12 13.35
N LEU A 65 -6.36 12.83 12.78
CA LEU A 65 -6.58 14.18 12.27
C LEU A 65 -7.63 14.23 11.15
N ALA A 66 -7.80 13.12 10.41
CA ALA A 66 -8.83 12.98 9.39
C ALA A 66 -10.20 12.53 9.94
N GLY A 67 -10.32 12.23 11.23
CA GLY A 67 -11.53 11.71 11.87
C GLY A 67 -11.88 10.29 11.43
N ARG A 68 -10.88 9.45 11.15
CA ARG A 68 -11.00 8.11 10.59
C ARG A 68 -10.27 7.04 11.41
N GLU A 69 -10.34 7.13 12.74
CA GLU A 69 -9.80 6.08 13.62
C GLU A 69 -10.52 4.72 13.46
N ASP A 70 -11.62 4.66 12.71
CA ASP A 70 -12.28 3.41 12.30
C ASP A 70 -11.42 2.55 11.35
N ILE A 71 -10.41 3.14 10.69
CA ILE A 71 -9.52 2.41 9.79
C ILE A 71 -8.39 1.76 10.61
N PRO A 72 -8.28 0.42 10.63
CA PRO A 72 -7.20 -0.25 11.35
C PRO A 72 -5.84 -0.05 10.68
N VAL A 73 -4.80 0.17 11.49
CA VAL A 73 -3.39 0.23 11.04
C VAL A 73 -2.64 -0.99 11.54
N ALA A 74 -2.20 -1.86 10.65
CA ALA A 74 -1.51 -3.11 10.97
C ALA A 74 0.01 -2.97 10.78
N LYS A 75 0.77 -3.33 11.82
CA LYS A 75 2.24 -3.37 11.77
C LYS A 75 2.69 -4.53 10.89
N GLY A 76 3.52 -4.25 9.88
CA GLY A 76 4.04 -5.27 8.98
C GLY A 76 5.44 -5.76 9.34
N LEU A 77 6.21 -6.06 8.30
CA LEU A 77 7.52 -6.69 8.43
C LEU A 77 8.65 -5.68 8.26
N GLU A 78 9.82 -6.06 8.78
CA GLU A 78 11.07 -5.40 8.43
C GLU A 78 11.46 -5.75 6.99
N VAL A 79 11.98 -4.78 6.25
CA VAL A 79 12.31 -4.95 4.83
C VAL A 79 13.80 -5.28 4.68
N PRO A 80 14.17 -6.42 4.06
CA PRO A 80 15.55 -6.90 4.03
C PRO A 80 16.59 -5.89 3.51
N GLY A 81 16.26 -5.12 2.47
CA GLY A 81 17.16 -4.12 1.89
C GLY A 81 17.29 -2.83 2.70
N LEU A 82 16.52 -2.67 3.78
CA LEU A 82 16.48 -1.48 4.63
C LEU A 82 17.07 -1.71 6.03
N VAL A 83 17.43 -2.94 6.38
CA VAL A 83 18.03 -3.28 7.68
C VAL A 83 19.27 -2.42 7.94
N GLY A 84 19.28 -1.76 9.11
CA GLY A 84 20.40 -0.93 9.56
C GLY A 84 20.51 0.44 8.88
N LYS A 85 19.56 0.82 8.02
CA LYS A 85 19.52 2.16 7.41
C LYS A 85 18.66 3.13 8.25
N PRO A 86 19.01 4.43 8.30
CA PRO A 86 18.11 5.45 8.85
C PRO A 86 16.84 5.53 8.01
N GLN A 87 15.69 5.42 8.66
CA GLN A 87 14.35 5.36 8.06
C GLN A 87 13.35 6.10 8.95
N ALA A 88 12.15 6.34 8.44
CA ALA A 88 11.06 7.06 9.11
C ALA A 88 11.49 8.46 9.58
N LYS A 89 12.09 9.25 8.68
CA LYS A 89 12.64 10.58 8.97
C LYS A 89 11.63 11.54 9.61
N GLN A 90 10.34 11.33 9.35
CA GLN A 90 9.25 12.15 9.83
C GLN A 90 8.62 11.64 11.15
N VAL A 91 9.14 10.55 11.75
CA VAL A 91 8.58 9.96 12.98
C VAL A 91 8.51 10.95 14.16
N SER A 92 9.40 11.94 14.19
CA SER A 92 9.41 12.99 15.22
C SER A 92 8.10 13.78 15.27
N TRP A 93 7.40 13.91 14.13
CA TRP A 93 6.10 14.58 14.07
C TRP A 93 5.00 13.81 14.79
N SER A 94 5.12 12.49 14.95
CA SER A 94 4.13 11.62 15.58
C SER A 94 4.61 10.95 16.87
N ILE A 95 5.77 11.34 17.40
CA ILE A 95 6.40 10.64 18.53
C ILE A 95 5.52 10.63 19.79
N ASP A 96 4.76 11.71 19.96
CA ASP A 96 3.85 12.00 21.07
C ASP A 96 2.44 11.42 20.90
N TYR A 97 2.18 10.73 19.78
CA TYR A 97 0.85 10.21 19.48
C TYR A 97 0.65 8.79 20.03
N ASP A 98 -0.17 8.67 21.07
CA ASP A 98 -0.52 7.41 21.73
C ASP A 98 -2.04 7.29 22.02
N LEU A 99 -2.89 7.99 21.25
CA LEU A 99 -4.34 8.00 21.48
C LEU A 99 -5.10 6.82 20.86
N THR A 100 -4.52 6.20 19.82
CA THR A 100 -5.14 5.10 19.09
C THR A 100 -4.19 3.92 19.05
N GLU A 101 -4.70 2.75 19.37
CA GLU A 101 -3.94 1.52 19.31
C GLU A 101 -3.92 0.96 17.87
N PRO A 102 -2.79 0.38 17.44
CA PRO A 102 -2.72 -0.33 16.16
C PRO A 102 -3.59 -1.59 16.16
N CYS A 103 -3.81 -2.14 14.97
CA CYS A 103 -4.47 -3.42 14.79
C CYS A 103 -3.76 -4.53 15.56
N LYS A 104 -4.52 -5.43 16.19
CA LYS A 104 -3.98 -6.59 16.89
C LYS A 104 -3.33 -7.61 15.95
N LEU A 105 -3.77 -7.67 14.69
CA LEU A 105 -3.15 -8.49 13.66
C LEU A 105 -1.95 -7.74 13.07
N ASN A 106 -0.86 -8.47 12.79
CA ASN A 106 0.19 -7.96 11.92
C ASN A 106 -0.33 -7.82 10.48
N ALA A 107 0.34 -7.04 9.64
CA ALA A 107 -0.09 -6.75 8.27
C ALA A 107 -0.30 -8.02 7.43
N VAL A 108 0.55 -9.04 7.59
CA VAL A 108 0.45 -10.31 6.86
C VAL A 108 -0.86 -11.02 7.19
N ASP A 109 -1.15 -11.19 8.48
CA ASP A 109 -2.39 -11.83 8.94
C ASP A 109 -3.62 -10.98 8.68
N PHE A 110 -3.48 -9.66 8.74
CA PHE A 110 -4.53 -8.72 8.39
C PHE A 110 -4.93 -8.85 6.91
N ILE A 111 -3.96 -8.83 5.99
CA ILE A 111 -4.20 -9.01 4.55
C ILE A 111 -4.91 -10.35 4.31
N ILE A 112 -4.40 -11.45 4.88
CA ILE A 112 -4.99 -12.78 4.72
C ILE A 112 -6.44 -12.80 5.21
N SER A 113 -6.71 -12.25 6.40
CA SER A 113 -8.05 -12.21 6.98
C SER A 113 -9.01 -11.43 6.08
N LYS A 114 -8.64 -10.21 5.68
CA LYS A 114 -9.52 -9.32 4.91
C LYS A 114 -9.78 -9.79 3.50
N VAL A 115 -8.79 -10.43 2.86
CA VAL A 115 -9.00 -11.07 1.56
C VAL A 115 -9.95 -12.26 1.69
N LYS A 116 -9.80 -13.11 2.72
CA LYS A 116 -10.71 -14.25 2.96
C LYS A 116 -12.13 -13.83 3.35
N GLU A 117 -12.28 -12.72 4.07
CA GLU A 117 -13.58 -12.14 4.44
C GLU A 117 -14.32 -11.52 3.24
N SER A 118 -13.63 -11.19 2.14
CA SER A 118 -14.21 -10.53 0.97
C SER A 118 -13.52 -10.96 -0.33
N PRO A 119 -13.60 -12.26 -0.70
CA PRO A 119 -12.89 -12.80 -1.85
C PRO A 119 -13.38 -12.15 -3.15
N GLY A 120 -12.45 -11.74 -4.00
CA GLY A 120 -12.70 -11.06 -5.28
C GLY A 120 -13.05 -9.57 -5.13
N GLU A 121 -13.10 -9.00 -3.92
CA GLU A 121 -13.43 -7.58 -3.73
C GLU A 121 -12.24 -6.70 -3.32
N ILE A 122 -11.18 -7.27 -2.73
CA ILE A 122 -10.06 -6.50 -2.17
C ILE A 122 -9.03 -6.17 -3.24
N THR A 123 -8.83 -4.87 -3.49
CA THR A 123 -7.67 -4.34 -4.21
C THR A 123 -6.57 -4.00 -3.19
N ILE A 124 -5.35 -4.48 -3.39
CA ILE A 124 -4.21 -4.07 -2.55
C ILE A 124 -3.44 -2.98 -3.29
N ILE A 125 -3.33 -1.79 -2.69
CA ILE A 125 -2.53 -0.69 -3.23
C ILE A 125 -1.23 -0.66 -2.44
N SER A 126 -0.11 -0.99 -3.09
CA SER A 126 1.23 -0.93 -2.51
C SER A 126 1.94 0.31 -3.01
N ILE A 127 2.29 1.20 -2.09
CA ILE A 127 3.10 2.40 -2.37
C ILE A 127 4.47 2.36 -1.67
N GLY A 128 4.79 1.27 -0.97
CA GLY A 128 6.12 0.93 -0.49
C GLY A 128 6.66 -0.40 -1.04
N PRO A 129 7.68 -1.00 -0.40
CA PRO A 129 8.17 -2.35 -0.70
C PRO A 129 7.06 -3.42 -0.64
N LEU A 130 7.27 -4.57 -1.28
CA LEU A 130 6.26 -5.63 -1.44
C LEU A 130 6.36 -6.77 -0.41
N THR A 131 7.01 -6.54 0.73
CA THR A 131 7.45 -7.58 1.67
C THR A 131 6.26 -8.22 2.40
N ASN A 132 5.31 -7.43 2.90
CA ASN A 132 4.05 -7.85 3.51
C ASN A 132 3.21 -8.69 2.55
N ILE A 133 3.03 -8.20 1.32
CA ILE A 133 2.25 -8.89 0.28
C ILE A 133 2.88 -10.24 -0.04
N ALA A 134 4.19 -10.28 -0.32
CA ALA A 134 4.88 -11.52 -0.63
C ALA A 134 4.83 -12.52 0.55
N ALA A 135 4.93 -12.03 1.78
CA ALA A 135 4.80 -12.85 2.98
C ALA A 135 3.38 -13.41 3.15
N ALA A 136 2.34 -12.62 2.85
CA ALA A 136 0.94 -13.08 2.87
C ALA A 136 0.70 -14.18 1.83
N LEU A 137 1.18 -13.99 0.60
CA LEU A 137 1.08 -14.98 -0.47
C LEU A 137 1.88 -16.26 -0.18
N LYS A 138 2.98 -16.15 0.58
CA LYS A 138 3.77 -17.30 1.02
C LYS A 138 3.06 -18.06 2.15
N LYS A 139 2.50 -17.34 3.12
CA LYS A 139 1.82 -17.92 4.29
C LYS A 139 0.48 -18.56 3.93
N SER A 140 -0.26 -17.96 2.99
CA SER A 140 -1.58 -18.42 2.56
C SER A 140 -1.70 -18.37 1.03
N PRO A 141 -1.06 -19.31 0.30
CA PRO A 141 -1.04 -19.30 -1.16
C PRO A 141 -2.42 -19.32 -1.84
N GLU A 142 -3.44 -19.83 -1.16
CA GLU A 142 -4.81 -19.91 -1.64
C GLU A 142 -5.48 -18.53 -1.84
N ILE A 143 -4.98 -17.48 -1.17
CA ILE A 143 -5.56 -16.13 -1.29
C ILE A 143 -5.28 -15.49 -2.65
N LYS A 144 -4.34 -16.03 -3.44
CA LYS A 144 -4.01 -15.52 -4.78
C LYS A 144 -5.25 -15.39 -5.68
N GLY A 145 -6.12 -16.40 -5.67
CA GLY A 145 -7.37 -16.39 -6.44
C GLY A 145 -8.50 -15.56 -5.81
N MET A 146 -8.26 -14.97 -4.64
CA MET A 146 -9.24 -14.18 -3.88
C MET A 146 -8.92 -12.67 -3.89
N ILE A 147 -7.73 -12.27 -4.34
CA ILE A 147 -7.36 -10.87 -4.49
C ILE A 147 -7.92 -10.37 -5.83
N ASN A 148 -8.59 -9.21 -5.82
CA ASN A 148 -9.15 -8.62 -7.04
C ASN A 148 -8.04 -8.12 -7.98
N GLU A 149 -7.16 -7.26 -7.46
CA GLU A 149 -6.00 -6.73 -8.16
C GLU A 149 -4.96 -6.24 -7.14
N ILE A 150 -3.70 -6.13 -7.56
CA ILE A 150 -2.67 -5.40 -6.83
C ILE A 150 -2.25 -4.19 -7.68
N VAL A 151 -2.35 -2.99 -7.11
CA VAL A 151 -1.83 -1.77 -7.71
C VAL A 151 -0.50 -1.47 -7.03
N VAL A 152 0.58 -1.32 -7.79
CA VAL A 152 1.92 -1.10 -7.26
C VAL A 152 2.46 0.23 -7.77
N MET A 153 2.88 1.12 -6.88
CA MET A 153 3.82 2.17 -7.24
C MET A 153 5.21 1.52 -7.28
N GLY A 154 5.73 1.33 -8.48
CA GLY A 154 7.02 0.66 -8.63
C GLY A 154 7.36 0.27 -10.05
N GLY A 155 8.65 0.31 -10.31
CA GLY A 155 9.32 -0.08 -11.55
C GLY A 155 9.66 1.14 -12.41
N PRO A 156 10.81 1.15 -13.09
CA PRO A 156 10.84 1.74 -14.42
C PRO A 156 10.37 0.68 -15.43
N PHE A 157 9.31 0.98 -16.19
CA PHE A 157 8.94 0.19 -17.37
C PHE A 157 9.44 0.90 -18.63
N TYR A 158 10.57 0.45 -19.16
CA TYR A 158 11.12 1.00 -20.40
C TYR A 158 10.36 0.45 -21.61
N ILE A 159 9.44 1.25 -22.15
CA ILE A 159 8.95 1.06 -23.51
C ILE A 159 10.10 1.56 -24.40
N GLY A 160 10.77 0.64 -25.10
CA GLY A 160 11.95 0.97 -25.89
C GLY A 160 11.66 2.04 -26.94
N TYR A 161 12.46 3.12 -26.95
CA TYR A 161 12.92 3.90 -28.12
C TYR A 161 13.90 4.98 -27.62
N GLY A 162 15.21 4.72 -27.70
CA GLY A 162 16.23 5.78 -27.72
C GLY A 162 16.52 6.57 -26.43
N ILE A 163 15.82 6.35 -25.32
CA ILE A 163 16.15 6.99 -24.04
C ILE A 163 17.42 6.33 -23.48
N LYS A 164 18.54 7.07 -23.53
CA LYS A 164 19.77 6.71 -22.81
C LYS A 164 19.52 6.87 -21.32
N ILE A 165 19.73 5.81 -20.56
CA ILE A 165 19.36 5.73 -19.16
C ILE A 165 20.62 5.98 -18.32
N GLU A 166 20.62 7.03 -17.51
CA GLU A 166 21.61 7.19 -16.44
C GLU A 166 21.29 6.32 -15.21
N GLN A 167 20.04 5.83 -15.09
CA GLN A 167 19.57 4.96 -14.01
C GLN A 167 19.59 3.46 -14.40
N LYS A 168 20.40 2.66 -13.70
CA LYS A 168 20.57 1.22 -13.96
C LYS A 168 19.29 0.40 -13.74
N PRO A 169 19.10 -0.76 -14.40
CA PRO A 169 18.09 -1.75 -14.02
C PRO A 169 18.12 -2.03 -12.51
N GLY A 170 16.96 -1.98 -11.85
CA GLY A 170 16.86 -2.01 -10.38
C GLY A 170 16.92 -0.64 -9.69
N SER A 171 16.67 0.45 -10.43
CA SER A 171 16.66 1.82 -9.89
C SER A 171 15.41 2.20 -9.10
N ASP A 172 14.32 1.43 -9.20
CA ASP A 172 13.13 1.70 -8.41
C ASP A 172 13.40 1.45 -6.93
N TYR A 173 13.05 2.41 -6.09
CA TYR A 173 13.28 2.33 -4.65
C TYR A 173 12.48 1.17 -4.03
N ASN A 174 11.16 1.14 -4.21
CA ASN A 174 10.26 0.18 -3.60
C ASN A 174 10.60 -1.26 -4.02
N LEU A 175 10.74 -1.50 -5.33
CA LEU A 175 11.06 -2.84 -5.84
C LEU A 175 12.50 -3.26 -5.48
N GLY A 176 13.42 -2.29 -5.39
CA GLY A 176 14.82 -2.51 -5.03
C GLY A 176 15.04 -2.85 -3.56
N CYS A 177 14.15 -2.43 -2.66
CA CYS A 177 14.25 -2.70 -1.22
C CYS A 177 14.02 -4.18 -0.86
N ASP A 178 13.15 -4.88 -1.59
CA ASP A 178 13.01 -6.34 -1.50
C ASP A 178 12.79 -6.98 -2.88
N PRO A 179 13.89 -7.27 -3.62
CA PRO A 179 13.79 -7.84 -4.96
C PRO A 179 13.17 -9.25 -4.98
N LYS A 180 13.28 -10.00 -3.88
CA LYS A 180 12.70 -11.35 -3.77
C LYS A 180 11.20 -11.28 -3.62
N ALA A 181 10.71 -10.40 -2.75
CA ALA A 181 9.29 -10.12 -2.60
C ALA A 181 8.69 -9.56 -3.89
N SER A 182 9.41 -8.64 -4.55
CA SER A 182 9.01 -8.10 -5.85
C SER A 182 8.86 -9.20 -6.89
N LYS A 183 9.88 -10.03 -7.08
CA LYS A 183 9.81 -11.17 -8.01
C LYS A 183 8.62 -12.07 -7.69
N SER A 184 8.45 -12.46 -6.43
CA SER A 184 7.36 -13.35 -6.00
C SER A 184 5.97 -12.76 -6.31
N THR A 185 5.79 -11.47 -6.08
CA THR A 185 4.51 -10.77 -6.30
C THR A 185 4.23 -10.62 -7.79
N PHE A 186 5.18 -10.15 -8.59
CA PHE A 186 5.00 -10.01 -10.04
C PHE A 186 4.80 -11.35 -10.77
N THR A 187 5.32 -12.46 -10.24
CA THR A 187 5.08 -13.80 -10.80
C THR A 187 3.91 -14.54 -10.13
N SER A 188 3.07 -13.87 -9.35
CA SER A 188 2.01 -14.51 -8.55
C SER A 188 0.82 -15.02 -9.37
N GLY A 189 0.62 -14.49 -10.57
CA GLY A 189 -0.57 -14.73 -11.40
C GLY A 189 -1.78 -13.85 -11.05
N ILE A 190 -1.66 -12.98 -10.04
CA ILE A 190 -2.68 -12.00 -9.67
C ILE A 190 -2.67 -10.85 -10.70
N PRO A 191 -3.82 -10.25 -11.08
CA PRO A 191 -3.84 -9.03 -11.88
C PRO A 191 -3.04 -7.91 -11.20
N ILE A 192 -2.03 -7.38 -11.87
CA ILE A 192 -1.18 -6.31 -11.36
C ILE A 192 -1.24 -5.10 -12.29
N LEU A 193 -1.56 -3.94 -11.72
CA LEU A 193 -1.35 -2.64 -12.37
C LEU A 193 -0.14 -1.98 -11.72
N SER A 194 0.92 -1.76 -12.51
CA SER A 194 2.11 -1.09 -12.03
C SER A 194 2.16 0.35 -12.53
N VAL A 195 2.38 1.29 -11.61
CA VAL A 195 2.50 2.73 -11.86
C VAL A 195 3.96 3.10 -11.59
N GLY A 196 4.73 3.21 -12.66
CA GLY A 196 6.18 3.33 -12.58
C GLY A 196 6.70 4.77 -12.59
N LEU A 197 8.02 4.91 -12.46
CA LEU A 197 8.73 6.21 -12.39
C LEU A 197 8.44 7.16 -13.56
N GLN A 198 8.06 6.64 -14.72
CA GLN A 198 7.73 7.45 -15.90
C GLN A 198 6.52 8.39 -15.70
N VAL A 199 5.65 8.08 -14.74
CA VAL A 199 4.44 8.88 -14.45
C VAL A 199 4.44 9.51 -13.06
N THR A 200 5.39 9.14 -12.20
CA THR A 200 5.46 9.61 -10.80
C THR A 200 6.65 10.52 -10.50
N ALA A 201 7.70 10.50 -11.33
CA ALA A 201 8.93 11.30 -11.12
C ALA A 201 8.79 12.77 -11.52
#